data_AF-A0A372E1W1-F1
#
_entry.id   AF-A0A372E1W1-F1
#
_cell.length_a   1.000
_cell.length_b   1.000
_cell.length_c   1.000
_cell.angle_alpha   90.00
_cell.angle_beta   90.00
_cell.angle_gamma   90.00
#
_symmetry.space_group_name_H-M   'P 1'
#
loop_
_entity.id
_entity.type
_entity.pdbx_description
1 polymer ?
#
loop_
_entity_poly.entity_id
_entity_poly.type
_entity_poly.pdbx_seq_one_letter_code
_entity_poly.pdbx_strand_id
1 'polypeptide(L)'
;MSKFTVLLIWLSSLSFLGYGIGYFISPKLQEEFKRFGLAKFGPLTGALEILGAVGLLVGLWVPLILLLASGGLTLLMLLGFGVRLKIKDGFWASLPSFLFMLLNAYIFYEVLQVYL
;
A
#
# COMPACT_ATOMS: atom_id res chain seq x y z
N MET A 1 -16.11 13.58 3.34
CA MET A 1 -14.66 13.31 3.29
C MET A 1 -13.90 14.62 3.09
N SER A 2 -12.84 14.85 3.85
CA SER A 2 -12.10 16.13 3.79
C SER A 2 -11.25 16.25 2.50
N LYS A 3 -10.93 17.47 2.07
CA LYS A 3 -10.00 17.70 0.94
C LYS A 3 -8.63 17.08 1.21
N PHE A 4 -8.21 17.05 2.47
CA PHE A 4 -6.97 16.43 2.90
C PHE A 4 -6.98 14.91 2.69
N THR A 5 -8.07 14.22 3.07
CA THR A 5 -8.22 12.78 2.84
C THR A 5 -8.15 12.43 1.35
N VAL A 6 -8.78 13.25 0.49
CA VAL A 6 -8.72 13.06 -0.97
C VAL A 6 -7.29 13.19 -1.50
N LEU A 7 -6.52 14.16 -1.01
CA LEU A 7 -5.10 14.30 -1.35
C LEU A 7 -4.30 13.05 -0.96
N LEU A 8 -4.53 12.50 0.23
CA LEU A 8 -3.86 11.29 0.69
C LEU A 8 -4.23 10.07 -0.16
N ILE A 9 -5.49 9.96 -0.59
CA ILE A 9 -5.95 8.89 -1.50
C ILE A 9 -5.17 8.97 -2.82
N TRP A 10 -5.08 10.15 -3.43
CA TRP A 10 -4.30 10.33 -4.67
C TRP A 10 -2.82 9.99 -4.48
N LEU A 11 -2.20 10.48 -3.40
CA LEU A 11 -0.81 10.19 -3.07
C LEU A 11 -0.58 8.68 -2.92
N SER A 12 -1.44 8.00 -2.16
CA SER A 12 -1.39 6.55 -1.93
C SER A 12 -1.56 5.77 -3.23
N SER A 13 -2.63 6.05 -3.99
CA SER A 13 -2.92 5.39 -5.26
C SER A 13 -1.79 5.51 -6.27
N LEU A 14 -1.26 6.72 -6.48
CA LEU A 14 -0.18 6.90 -7.46
C LEU A 14 1.11 6.20 -7.03
N SER A 15 1.43 6.21 -5.73
CA SER A 15 2.62 5.53 -5.21
C SER A 15 2.54 4.01 -5.37
N PHE A 16 1.40 3.40 -5.04
CA PHE A 16 1.20 1.96 -5.16
C PHE A 16 1.03 1.49 -6.60
N LEU A 17 0.44 2.29 -7.49
CA LEU A 17 0.49 2.01 -8.92
C LEU A 17 1.94 2.00 -9.40
N GLY A 18 2.73 3.00 -9.03
CA GLY A 18 4.14 3.09 -9.41
C GLY A 18 4.96 1.91 -8.91
N TYR A 19 4.83 1.53 -7.63
CA TYR A 19 5.58 0.42 -7.05
C TYR A 19 5.10 -0.94 -7.56
N GLY A 20 3.78 -1.17 -7.58
CA GLY A 20 3.17 -2.40 -8.07
C GLY A 20 3.48 -2.66 -9.55
N ILE A 21 3.33 -1.67 -10.42
CA ILE A 21 3.73 -1.78 -11.84
C ILE A 21 5.26 -1.92 -11.94
N GLY A 22 6.00 -1.13 -11.16
CA GLY A 22 7.45 -1.17 -11.09
C GLY A 22 8.00 -2.57 -10.80
N TYR A 23 7.32 -3.38 -9.98
CA TYR A 23 7.69 -4.76 -9.73
C TYR A 23 7.71 -5.62 -11.01
N PHE A 24 6.73 -5.46 -11.89
CA PHE A 24 6.63 -6.26 -13.12
C PHE A 24 7.59 -5.81 -14.23
N ILE A 25 8.07 -4.57 -14.18
CA ILE A 25 8.92 -3.98 -15.23
C ILE A 25 10.40 -3.92 -14.81
N SER A 26 10.68 -3.68 -13.53
CA SER A 26 12.03 -3.39 -13.04
C SER A 26 12.71 -4.62 -12.44
N PRO A 27 13.81 -5.12 -13.03
CA PRO A 27 14.59 -6.22 -12.46
C PRO A 27 15.13 -5.90 -11.06
N LYS A 28 15.46 -4.63 -10.80
CA LYS A 28 15.97 -4.16 -9.49
C LYS A 28 14.95 -4.38 -8.39
N LEU A 29 13.67 -4.10 -8.65
CA LEU A 29 12.61 -4.27 -7.64
C LEU A 29 12.37 -5.76 -7.36
N GLN A 30 12.47 -6.62 -8.38
CA GLN A 30 12.42 -8.07 -8.21
C GLN A 30 13.59 -8.60 -7.37
N GLU A 31 14.79 -8.03 -7.53
CA GLU A 31 15.94 -8.33 -6.68
C GLU A 31 15.73 -7.89 -5.24
N GLU A 32 15.07 -6.76 -4.99
CA GLU A 32 14.68 -6.37 -3.62
C GLU A 32 13.75 -7.40 -2.98
N PHE A 33 12.73 -7.88 -3.71
CA PHE A 33 11.86 -8.95 -3.21
C PHE A 33 12.61 -10.26 -2.95
N LYS A 34 13.66 -10.58 -3.72
CA LYS A 34 14.56 -11.69 -3.42
C LYS A 34 15.34 -11.45 -2.12
N ARG A 35 15.88 -10.24 -1.91
CA ARG A 35 16.56 -9.83 -0.66
C ARG A 35 15.63 -9.95 0.55
N PHE A 36 14.35 -9.64 0.37
CA PHE A 36 13.32 -9.75 1.40
C PHE A 36 12.90 -11.20 1.70
N GLY A 37 13.35 -12.19 0.92
CA GLY A 37 12.88 -13.58 1.01
C GLY A 37 11.46 -13.78 0.49
N LEU A 38 10.94 -12.82 -0.28
CA LEU A 38 9.56 -12.78 -0.78
C LEU A 38 9.47 -12.98 -2.30
N ALA A 39 10.51 -13.49 -2.97
CA ALA A 39 10.53 -13.66 -4.42
C ALA A 39 9.29 -14.39 -4.99
N LYS A 40 8.78 -15.39 -4.26
CA LYS A 40 7.56 -16.13 -4.65
C LYS A 40 6.27 -15.32 -4.48
N PHE A 41 6.25 -14.40 -3.52
CA PHE A 41 5.10 -13.56 -3.18
C PHE A 41 5.13 -12.20 -3.89
N GLY A 42 6.22 -11.85 -4.56
CA GLY A 42 6.37 -10.58 -5.27
C GLY A 42 5.27 -10.31 -6.31
N PRO A 43 4.93 -11.25 -7.22
CA PRO A 43 3.87 -11.03 -8.20
C PRO A 43 2.50 -10.81 -7.54
N LEU A 44 2.21 -11.56 -6.47
CA LEU A 44 0.98 -11.38 -5.67
C LEU A 44 0.97 -10.01 -5.00
N THR A 45 2.08 -9.59 -4.39
CA THR A 45 2.21 -8.29 -3.72
C THR A 45 2.01 -7.15 -4.71
N GLY A 46 2.69 -7.18 -5.85
CA GLY A 46 2.52 -6.16 -6.90
C GLY A 46 1.11 -6.10 -7.46
N ALA A 47 0.46 -7.26 -7.66
CA ALA A 47 -0.93 -7.30 -8.10
C ALA A 47 -1.91 -6.73 -7.06
N LEU A 48 -1.71 -7.04 -5.77
CA LEU A 48 -2.50 -6.50 -4.67
C LEU A 48 -2.29 -5.00 -4.49
N GLU A 49 -1.08 -4.48 -4.68
CA GLU A 49 -0.83 -3.04 -4.65
C GLU A 49 -1.55 -2.33 -5.79
N ILE A 50 -1.50 -2.86 -7.01
CA ILE A 50 -2.23 -2.30 -8.16
C ILE A 50 -3.74 -2.35 -7.90
N LEU A 51 -4.28 -3.49 -7.45
CA LEU A 51 -5.70 -3.63 -7.13
C LEU A 51 -6.13 -2.67 -6.02
N GLY A 52 -5.34 -2.56 -4.95
CA GLY A 52 -5.58 -1.62 -3.86
C GLY A 52 -5.55 -0.17 -4.35
N ALA A 53 -4.58 0.19 -5.19
CA ALA A 53 -4.44 1.54 -5.71
C ALA A 53 -5.58 1.95 -6.63
N VAL A 54 -5.99 1.05 -7.54
CA VAL A 54 -7.18 1.24 -8.38
C VAL A 54 -8.44 1.28 -7.52
N GLY A 55 -8.53 0.41 -6.51
CA GLY A 55 -9.63 0.38 -5.54
C GLY A 55 -9.74 1.67 -4.75
N LEU A 56 -8.64 2.29 -4.36
CA LEU A 56 -8.63 3.62 -3.72
C LEU A 56 -9.20 4.71 -4.65
N LEU A 57 -8.85 4.69 -5.94
CA LEU A 57 -9.37 5.66 -6.92
C LEU A 57 -10.87 5.44 -7.18
N VAL A 58 -11.28 4.20 -7.47
CA VAL A 58 -12.70 3.85 -7.65
C VAL A 58 -13.51 4.09 -6.37
N GLY A 59 -12.86 3.90 -5.22
CA GLY A 59 -13.42 4.12 -3.90
C GLY A 59 -13.83 5.57 -3.62
N LEU A 60 -13.33 6.55 -4.37
CA LEU A 60 -13.80 7.93 -4.30
C LEU A 60 -15.30 8.07 -4.62
N TRP A 61 -15.85 7.16 -5.43
CA TRP A 61 -17.28 7.10 -5.74
C TRP A 61 -18.04 6.02 -4.97
N VAL A 62 -17.33 4.98 -4.50
CA VAL A 62 -17.92 3.82 -3.81
C VAL A 62 -17.22 3.62 -2.46
N PRO A 63 -17.77 4.14 -1.35
CA PRO A 63 -17.04 4.15 -0.08
C PRO A 63 -16.70 2.74 0.46
N LEU A 64 -17.46 1.71 0.08
CA LEU A 64 -17.19 0.33 0.48
C LEU A 64 -15.91 -0.19 -0.17
N ILE A 65 -15.68 0.15 -1.44
CA ILE A 65 -14.45 -0.19 -2.14
C ILE A 65 -13.28 0.57 -1.52
N LEU A 66 -13.47 1.84 -1.15
CA LEU A 66 -12.44 2.64 -0.48
C LEU A 66 -12.03 2.03 0.86
N LEU A 67 -13.00 1.56 1.64
CA LEU A 67 -12.78 0.89 2.92
C LEU A 67 -11.96 -0.40 2.72
N LEU A 68 -12.37 -1.26 1.78
CA LEU A 68 -11.65 -2.51 1.50
C LEU A 68 -10.24 -2.26 0.94
N ALA A 69 -10.08 -1.27 0.05
CA ALA A 69 -8.80 -0.94 -0.57
C ALA A 69 -7.81 -0.35 0.45
N SER A 70 -8.23 0.64 1.24
CA SER A 70 -7.38 1.25 2.28
C SER A 70 -7.03 0.25 3.39
N GLY A 71 -7.97 -0.60 3.80
CA GLY A 71 -7.70 -1.67 4.77
C GLY A 71 -6.73 -2.71 4.22
N GLY A 72 -6.94 -3.17 2.98
CA GLY A 72 -6.05 -4.12 2.30
C GLY A 72 -4.63 -3.59 2.14
N LEU A 73 -4.46 -2.35 1.69
CA LEU A 73 -3.15 -1.71 1.56
C LEU A 73 -2.48 -1.48 2.93
N THR A 74 -3.25 -1.15 3.97
CA THR A 74 -2.72 -1.06 5.34
C THR A 74 -2.13 -2.38 5.79
N LEU A 75 -2.86 -3.49 5.61
CA LEU A 75 -2.38 -4.83 5.95
C LEU A 75 -1.15 -5.22 5.12
N LEU A 76 -1.17 -4.93 3.81
CA LEU A 76 -0.05 -5.23 2.93
C LEU A 76 1.23 -4.50 3.37
N MET A 77 1.12 -3.21 3.71
CA MET A 77 2.24 -2.41 4.20
C MET A 77 2.70 -2.82 5.59
N LEU A 78 1.79 -3.24 6.48
CA LEU A 78 2.15 -3.82 7.78
C LEU A 78 3.01 -5.08 7.61
N LEU A 79 2.60 -5.98 6.71
CA LEU A 79 3.37 -7.19 6.40
C LEU A 79 4.73 -6.85 5.78
N GLY A 80 4.77 -5.92 4.82
CA GLY A 80 6.01 -5.44 4.20
C GLY A 80 6.96 -4.80 5.21
N PHE A 81 6.45 -3.97 6.12
CA PHE A 81 7.21 -3.37 7.20
C PHE A 81 7.76 -4.45 8.16
N GLY A 82 6.93 -5.41 8.56
CA GLY A 82 7.36 -6.52 9.42
C GLY A 82 8.49 -7.35 8.80
N VAL A 83 8.45 -7.57 7.48
CA VAL A 83 9.54 -8.24 6.76
C VAL A 83 10.82 -7.39 6.77
N ARG A 84 10.72 -6.08 6.52
CA ARG A 84 11.88 -5.16 6.58
C ARG A 84 12.50 -5.10 7.98
N LEU A 85 11.69 -5.16 9.04
CA LEU A 85 12.19 -5.28 10.41
C LEU A 85 12.90 -6.62 10.64
N LYS A 86 12.34 -7.72 10.17
CA LYS A 86 12.91 -9.07 10.34
C LYS A 86 14.28 -9.21 9.69
N ILE A 87 14.46 -8.67 8.48
CA ILE A 87 15.76 -8.69 7.77
C ILE A 87 16.73 -7.59 8.22
N LYS A 88 16.31 -6.73 9.16
CA LYS A 88 17.08 -5.57 9.66
C LYS A 88 17.51 -4.63 8.52
N ASP A 89 16.61 -4.33 7.59
CA ASP A 89 16.86 -3.49 6.40
C ASP A 89 17.24 -2.03 6.75
N GLY A 90 17.14 -1.66 8.03
CA GLY A 90 17.44 -0.34 8.57
C GLY A 90 16.20 0.54 8.73
N PHE A 91 16.25 1.45 9.70
CA PHE A 91 15.12 2.33 10.04
C PHE A 91 14.64 3.14 8.82
N TRP A 92 15.57 3.81 8.14
CA TRP A 92 15.28 4.65 6.97
C TRP A 92 14.70 3.88 5.79
N ALA A 93 15.17 2.67 5.53
CA ALA A 93 14.63 1.82 4.47
C ALA A 93 13.22 1.30 4.81
N SER A 94 12.91 1.09 6.09
CA SER A 94 11.58 0.64 6.54
C SER A 94 10.55 1.77 6.69
N LEU A 95 11.03 3.02 6.76
CA LEU A 95 10.19 4.19 6.99
C LEU A 95 9.10 4.39 5.92
N PRO A 96 9.35 4.21 4.60
CA PRO A 96 8.30 4.35 3.60
C PRO A 96 7.12 3.42 3.83
N SER A 97 7.36 2.12 4.06
CA SER A 97 6.27 1.15 4.29
C SER A 97 5.52 1.47 5.58
N PHE A 98 6.20 1.94 6.62
CA PHE A 98 5.56 2.37 7.85
C PHE A 98 4.68 3.60 7.66
N LEU A 99 5.16 4.63 6.95
CA LEU A 99 4.39 5.85 6.68
C LEU A 99 3.17 5.55 5.80
N PHE A 100 3.31 4.72 4.76
CA PHE A 100 2.18 4.32 3.92
C PHE A 100 1.19 3.44 4.68
N MET A 101 1.64 2.59 5.61
CA MET A 101 0.74 1.87 6.51
C MET A 101 -0.12 2.84 7.33
N LEU A 102 0.49 3.84 7.98
CA LEU A 102 -0.25 4.83 8.77
C LEU A 102 -1.19 5.68 7.90
N LEU A 103 -0.73 6.09 6.71
CA LEU A 103 -1.52 6.87 5.76
C LEU A 103 -2.79 6.11 5.35
N ASN A 104 -2.67 4.84 4.97
CA ASN A 104 -3.82 4.04 4.57
C ASN A 104 -4.71 3.68 5.76
N ALA A 105 -4.14 3.48 6.96
CA ALA A 105 -4.90 3.28 8.18
C ALA A 105 -5.75 4.52 8.53
N TYR A 106 -5.21 5.72 8.32
CA TYR A 106 -5.95 6.97 8.50
C TYR A 106 -7.11 7.09 7.49
N ILE A 107 -6.86 6.81 6.20
CA ILE A 107 -7.94 6.79 5.19
C ILE A 107 -9.03 5.78 5.58
N PHE A 108 -8.62 4.57 6.00
CA PHE A 108 -9.54 3.53 6.44
C PHE A 108 -10.41 3.99 7.61
N TYR A 109 -9.80 4.59 8.64
CA TYR A 109 -10.50 5.10 9.80
C TYR A 109 -11.51 6.20 9.44
N GLU A 110 -11.11 7.18 8.62
CA GLU A 110 -12.00 8.25 8.15
C GLU A 110 -13.22 7.71 7.40
N VAL A 111 -13.03 6.69 6.55
CA VAL A 111 -14.12 6.07 5.79
C VAL A 111 -15.02 5.23 6.70
N LEU A 112 -14.46 4.55 7.70
CA LEU A 112 -15.21 3.77 8.66
C LEU A 112 -16.19 4.63 9.46
N GLN A 113 -15.80 5.87 9.82
CA GLN A 113 -16.68 6.83 10.50
C GLN A 113 -17.88 7.28 9.65
N VAL A 114 -17.85 7.10 8.32
CA VAL A 114 -18.99 7.39 7.45
C VAL A 114 -20.03 6.25 7.47
N TYR A 115 -19.62 5.05 7.86
CA TYR A 115 -20.44 3.84 7.88
C TYR A 115 -21.07 3.52 9.24
N LEU A 116 -20.52 4.06 10.33
CA LEU A 116 -21.00 3.89 11.70
C LEU A 116 -21.82 5.11 12.14
#